data_AF-A9NF85-F1
#
_entry.id   AF-A9NF85-F1
#
_cell.length_a   1.000
_cell.length_b   1.000
_cell.length_c   1.000
_cell.angle_alpha   90.00
_cell.angle_beta   90.00
_cell.angle_gamma   90.00
#
_symmetry.space_group_name_H-M   'P 1'
#
loop_
_entity.id
_entity.type
_entity.pdbx_description
1 polymer ?
#
loop_
_entity_poly.entity_id
_entity_poly.type
_entity_poly.pdbx_seq_one_letter_code
_entity_poly.pdbx_strand_id
1 'polypeptide(L)'
;MKKGLAILFVVTSIIAVFAFLPRANATDTYVTLDINPSVELIVTPGDRVIYANALNEDGVVLLADLELVGKKIDVAVTLIIDKSIELGFIVEGDDETIVSVSTISENNKMGELMKEKIKTRINGALNDKKVHGHAEDKPDNGYQPSFILEARLHNVSPGYLFLAKKAVYVDGELTLEAALEMNVSDLQTIIREAFVAQKEVISDAREVFLTAKAELINTYKPQFEAFETQIADLTAQIEATEDETEKANLEASLAIVVDDYETLRLEFKTELEVIKDAFVEEIINLKDALKLFRFGFRFKHGSSVEFNRP
;
A
#
# COMPACT_ATOMS: atom_id res chain seq x y z
N MET A 1 6.18 -21.01 -38.56
CA MET A 1 7.52 -20.58 -38.08
C MET A 1 7.56 -19.15 -37.49
N LYS A 2 6.53 -18.30 -37.62
CA LYS A 2 6.53 -16.93 -37.09
C LYS A 2 6.09 -16.77 -35.62
N LYS A 3 5.40 -17.77 -35.03
CA LYS A 3 4.93 -17.73 -33.63
C LYS A 3 6.02 -18.04 -32.59
N GLY A 4 7.08 -18.77 -32.98
CA GLY A 4 8.19 -19.10 -32.08
C GLY A 4 9.15 -17.93 -31.84
N LEU A 5 9.30 -17.03 -32.82
CA LEU A 5 10.21 -15.89 -32.72
C LEU A 5 9.68 -14.78 -31.79
N ALA A 6 8.35 -14.60 -31.74
CA ALA A 6 7.71 -13.64 -30.83
C ALA A 6 7.78 -14.09 -29.36
N ILE A 7 7.60 -15.39 -29.09
CA ILE A 7 7.71 -15.96 -27.74
C ILE A 7 9.17 -15.89 -27.25
N LEU A 8 10.14 -16.14 -28.13
CA LEU A 8 11.56 -16.03 -27.80
C LEU A 8 11.95 -14.58 -27.46
N PHE A 9 11.40 -13.59 -28.19
CA PHE A 9 11.67 -12.17 -27.94
C PHE A 9 11.11 -11.71 -26.60
N VAL A 10 9.85 -12.07 -26.27
CA VAL A 10 9.21 -11.75 -24.98
C VAL A 10 9.97 -12.36 -23.81
N VAL A 11 10.40 -13.62 -23.92
CA VAL A 11 11.20 -14.29 -22.87
C VAL A 11 12.58 -13.65 -22.71
N THR A 12 13.27 -13.26 -23.80
CA THR A 12 14.54 -12.53 -23.69
C THR A 12 14.39 -11.10 -23.15
N SER A 13 13.28 -10.43 -23.44
CA SER A 13 12.99 -9.09 -22.89
C SER A 13 12.74 -9.15 -21.38
N ILE A 14 12.02 -10.16 -20.90
CA ILE A 14 11.83 -10.41 -19.46
C ILE A 14 13.20 -10.66 -18.80
N ILE A 15 14.03 -11.55 -19.35
CA ILE A 15 15.37 -11.86 -18.79
C ILE A 15 16.32 -10.64 -18.80
N ALA A 16 16.25 -9.78 -19.81
CA ALA A 16 17.07 -8.57 -19.88
C ALA A 16 16.65 -7.48 -18.87
N VAL A 17 15.34 -7.39 -18.56
CA VAL A 17 14.84 -6.50 -17.48
C VAL A 17 15.25 -7.03 -16.10
N PHE A 18 15.35 -8.35 -15.91
CA PHE A 18 15.85 -8.96 -14.67
C PHE A 18 17.33 -8.61 -14.36
N ALA A 19 18.17 -8.35 -15.36
CA ALA A 19 19.61 -8.12 -15.17
C ALA A 19 19.99 -6.70 -14.70
N PHE A 20 19.07 -5.73 -14.74
CA PHE A 20 19.34 -4.32 -14.41
C PHE A 20 18.69 -3.82 -13.11
N LEU A 21 18.08 -4.71 -12.34
CA LEU A 21 17.50 -4.37 -11.05
C LEU A 21 18.60 -4.25 -9.99
N PRO A 22 18.74 -3.11 -9.30
CA PRO A 22 19.74 -2.95 -8.25
C PRO A 22 19.48 -3.96 -7.12
N ARG A 23 20.42 -4.86 -6.86
CA ARG A 23 20.34 -5.85 -5.77
C ARG A 23 20.14 -5.14 -4.43
N ALA A 24 19.39 -5.75 -3.50
CA ALA A 24 19.32 -5.19 -2.16
C ALA A 24 20.72 -5.27 -1.54
N ASN A 25 21.17 -4.17 -0.95
CA ASN A 25 22.47 -4.10 -0.29
C ASN A 25 22.32 -4.40 1.20
N ALA A 26 23.37 -4.94 1.82
CA ALA A 26 23.47 -5.14 3.28
C ALA A 26 23.04 -3.91 4.11
N THR A 27 23.13 -2.72 3.53
CA THR A 27 22.83 -1.45 4.17
C THR A 27 21.42 -0.93 3.89
N ASP A 28 20.62 -1.64 3.10
CA ASP A 28 19.23 -1.25 2.84
C ASP A 28 18.37 -1.51 4.09
N THR A 29 17.32 -0.69 4.24
CA THR A 29 16.39 -0.77 5.36
C THR A 29 15.02 -1.14 4.83
N TYR A 30 14.52 -2.28 5.29
CA TYR A 30 13.12 -2.65 5.14
C TYR A 30 12.30 -1.85 6.15
N VAL A 31 11.22 -1.23 5.71
CA VAL A 31 10.38 -0.32 6.48
C VAL A 31 8.94 -0.81 6.39
N THR A 32 8.20 -0.79 7.49
CA THR A 32 6.73 -0.87 7.46
C THR A 32 6.13 0.40 8.03
N LEU A 33 5.04 0.85 7.42
CA LEU A 33 4.22 1.97 7.88
C LEU A 33 2.79 1.47 8.04
N ASP A 34 2.26 1.54 9.26
CA ASP A 34 0.87 1.22 9.55
C ASP A 34 0.16 2.51 9.98
N ILE A 35 -0.57 3.07 9.02
CA ILE A 35 -1.43 4.26 9.17
C ILE A 35 -2.90 3.83 9.25
N ASN A 36 -3.19 2.55 8.94
CA ASN A 36 -4.49 2.06 8.48
C ASN A 36 -4.90 2.79 7.19
N PRO A 37 -4.03 2.77 6.16
CA PRO A 37 -3.51 1.54 5.53
C PRO A 37 -2.12 1.08 5.98
N SER A 38 -1.75 -0.17 5.67
CA SER A 38 -0.43 -0.74 5.96
C SER A 38 0.40 -0.97 4.69
N VAL A 39 1.61 -0.42 4.64
CA VAL A 39 2.53 -0.54 3.51
C VAL A 39 3.94 -0.89 3.95
N GLU A 40 4.72 -1.44 3.03
CA GLU A 40 6.12 -1.79 3.23
C GLU A 40 7.00 -1.20 2.14
N LEU A 41 8.21 -0.81 2.50
CA LEU A 41 9.21 -0.21 1.62
C LEU A 41 10.57 -0.88 1.82
N ILE A 42 11.42 -0.87 0.80
CA ILE A 42 12.87 -1.06 0.99
C ILE A 42 13.54 0.24 0.56
N VAL A 43 14.36 0.79 1.46
CA VAL A 43 15.00 2.09 1.32
C VAL A 43 16.50 1.93 1.38
N THR A 44 17.19 2.47 0.38
CA THR A 44 18.65 2.47 0.32
C THR A 44 19.26 3.47 1.32
N PRO A 45 20.56 3.36 1.64
CA PRO A 45 21.27 4.37 2.46
C PRO A 45 21.24 5.78 1.89
N GLY A 46 21.07 5.91 0.57
CA GLY A 46 20.89 7.19 -0.13
C GLY A 46 19.46 7.73 -0.08
N ASP A 47 18.65 7.26 0.87
CA ASP A 47 17.25 7.62 1.09
C ASP A 47 16.30 7.27 -0.07
N ARG A 48 16.70 6.43 -1.03
CA ARG A 48 15.84 6.08 -2.17
C ARG A 48 15.01 4.84 -1.91
N VAL A 49 13.72 4.92 -2.18
CA VAL A 49 12.80 3.79 -2.20
C VAL A 49 13.08 2.93 -3.43
N ILE A 50 13.36 1.65 -3.24
CA ILE A 50 13.61 0.68 -4.33
C ILE A 50 12.55 -0.42 -4.39
N TYR A 51 11.63 -0.42 -3.42
CA TYR A 51 10.52 -1.35 -3.30
C TYR A 51 9.39 -0.67 -2.55
N ALA A 52 8.15 -0.90 -2.97
CA ALA A 52 6.95 -0.47 -2.26
C ALA A 52 5.83 -1.46 -2.54
N ASN A 53 5.19 -1.98 -1.49
CA ASN A 53 4.08 -2.92 -1.64
C ASN A 53 3.09 -2.78 -0.48
N ALA A 54 1.85 -3.22 -0.72
CA ALA A 54 0.78 -3.23 0.26
C ALA A 54 0.93 -4.42 1.22
N LEU A 55 0.68 -4.18 2.51
CA LEU A 55 0.61 -5.23 3.54
C LEU A 55 -0.83 -5.67 3.83
N ASN A 56 -1.82 -4.82 3.56
CA ASN A 56 -3.25 -5.11 3.71
C ASN A 56 -4.04 -4.63 2.48
N GLU A 57 -5.34 -4.91 2.46
CA GLU A 57 -6.27 -4.57 1.38
C GLU A 57 -6.37 -3.05 1.17
N ASP A 58 -6.47 -2.27 2.25
CA ASP A 58 -6.44 -0.81 2.18
C ASP A 58 -5.14 -0.29 1.55
N GLY A 59 -4.01 -0.96 1.83
CA GLY A 59 -2.71 -0.64 1.25
C GLY A 59 -2.68 -0.85 -0.26
N VAL A 60 -3.46 -1.80 -0.78
CA VAL A 60 -3.57 -2.06 -2.22
C VAL A 60 -4.24 -0.86 -2.89
N VAL A 61 -5.33 -0.36 -2.31
CA VAL A 61 -6.04 0.83 -2.78
C VAL A 61 -5.15 2.07 -2.66
N LEU A 62 -4.48 2.26 -1.52
CA LEU A 62 -3.58 3.38 -1.27
C LEU A 62 -2.46 3.47 -2.32
N LEU A 63 -1.79 2.34 -2.60
CA LEU A 63 -0.66 2.31 -3.53
C LEU A 63 -1.07 2.27 -5.00
N ALA A 64 -2.35 2.03 -5.31
CA ALA A 64 -2.85 1.96 -6.68
C ALA A 64 -2.59 3.25 -7.49
N ASP A 65 -2.47 4.40 -6.83
CA ASP A 65 -2.25 5.69 -7.52
C ASP A 65 -0.92 6.35 -7.09
N LEU A 66 0.01 5.56 -6.53
CA LEU A 66 1.30 6.06 -6.03
C LEU A 66 2.49 5.43 -6.75
N GLU A 67 3.37 6.29 -7.27
CA GLU A 67 4.66 5.88 -7.81
C GLU A 67 5.77 6.15 -6.80
N LEU A 68 6.05 5.22 -5.90
CA LEU A 68 7.02 5.47 -4.82
C LEU A 68 8.46 5.09 -5.19
N VAL A 69 8.65 4.06 -6.02
CA VAL A 69 9.98 3.55 -6.40
C VAL A 69 10.78 4.62 -7.14
N GLY A 70 12.03 4.84 -6.72
CA GLY A 70 12.94 5.85 -7.23
C GLY A 70 12.87 7.19 -6.50
N LYS A 71 11.79 7.47 -5.76
CA LYS A 71 11.64 8.68 -4.95
C LYS A 71 12.47 8.57 -3.67
N LYS A 72 12.80 9.74 -3.11
CA LYS A 72 13.36 9.79 -1.76
C LYS A 72 12.28 9.45 -0.73
N ILE A 73 12.69 8.87 0.40
CA ILE A 73 11.78 8.41 1.46
C ILE A 73 10.95 9.55 2.06
N ASP A 74 11.52 10.74 2.17
CA ASP A 74 10.82 11.95 2.63
C ASP A 74 9.64 12.33 1.74
N VAL A 75 9.81 12.24 0.42
CA VAL A 75 8.77 12.46 -0.58
C VAL A 75 7.76 11.31 -0.57
N ALA A 76 8.24 10.07 -0.51
CA ALA A 76 7.36 8.89 -0.52
C ALA A 76 6.42 8.87 0.70
N VAL A 77 6.93 9.17 1.90
CA VAL A 77 6.13 9.28 3.12
C VAL A 77 5.07 10.38 3.00
N THR A 78 5.43 11.55 2.46
CA THR A 78 4.44 12.62 2.25
C THR A 78 3.35 12.22 1.29
N LEU A 79 3.70 11.58 0.16
CA LEU A 79 2.72 11.09 -0.80
C LEU A 79 1.79 10.04 -0.18
N ILE A 80 2.31 9.16 0.67
CA ILE A 80 1.51 8.18 1.40
C ILE A 80 0.51 8.89 2.33
N ILE A 81 0.97 9.84 3.15
CA ILE A 81 0.10 10.58 4.09
C ILE A 81 -0.95 11.40 3.34
N ASP A 82 -0.54 12.14 2.30
CA ASP A 82 -1.45 12.92 1.45
C ASP A 82 -2.55 12.03 0.86
N LYS A 83 -2.16 10.85 0.35
CA LYS A 83 -3.11 9.92 -0.25
C LYS A 83 -4.00 9.25 0.79
N SER A 84 -3.51 8.96 1.98
CA SER A 84 -4.33 8.45 3.08
C SER A 84 -5.40 9.47 3.50
N ILE A 85 -5.08 10.77 3.52
CA ILE A 85 -6.06 11.84 3.77
C ILE A 85 -7.07 11.92 2.61
N GLU A 86 -6.60 11.93 1.36
CA GLU A 86 -7.49 11.98 0.17
C GLU A 86 -8.49 10.83 0.15
N LEU A 87 -8.06 9.62 0.54
CA LEU A 87 -8.89 8.43 0.57
C LEU A 87 -9.78 8.33 1.83
N GLY A 88 -9.66 9.28 2.76
CA GLY A 88 -10.44 9.32 4.01
C GLY A 88 -10.00 8.32 5.08
N PHE A 89 -8.80 7.75 4.95
CA PHE A 89 -8.19 6.90 6.00
C PHE A 89 -7.69 7.73 7.19
N ILE A 90 -7.34 8.99 6.93
CA ILE A 90 -7.04 9.98 7.94
C ILE A 90 -8.09 11.08 7.80
N VAL A 91 -8.88 11.30 8.85
CA VAL A 91 -9.95 12.30 8.85
C VAL A 91 -9.55 13.50 9.71
N GLU A 92 -9.78 14.70 9.22
CA GLU A 92 -9.56 15.92 10.00
C GLU A 92 -10.59 16.02 11.12
N GLY A 93 -10.13 16.13 12.38
CA GLY A 93 -10.98 16.35 13.55
C GLY A 93 -11.46 15.09 14.29
N ASP A 94 -11.05 13.90 13.87
CA ASP A 94 -11.29 12.63 14.55
C ASP A 94 -10.30 12.37 15.71
N ASP A 95 -10.40 11.18 16.32
CA ASP A 95 -9.43 10.63 17.27
C ASP A 95 -7.98 10.72 16.74
N GLU A 96 -7.02 10.74 17.67
CA GLU A 96 -5.59 10.85 17.38
C GLU A 96 -5.12 9.80 16.34
N THR A 97 -4.59 10.25 15.20
CA THR A 97 -4.03 9.38 14.15
C THR A 97 -2.65 8.89 14.57
N ILE A 98 -2.53 7.60 14.84
CA ILE A 98 -1.25 6.96 15.19
C ILE A 98 -0.65 6.28 13.96
N VAL A 99 0.58 6.65 13.60
CA VAL A 99 1.33 6.00 12.53
C VAL A 99 2.45 5.15 13.11
N SER A 100 2.28 3.83 13.07
CA SER A 100 3.31 2.89 13.54
C SER A 100 4.39 2.68 12.48
N VAL A 101 5.65 2.83 12.87
CA VAL A 101 6.82 2.65 11.98
C VAL A 101 7.70 1.52 12.50
N SER A 102 8.04 0.56 11.65
CA SER A 102 9.04 -0.47 11.96
C SER A 102 10.15 -0.50 10.91
N THR A 103 11.36 -0.87 11.33
CA THR A 103 12.51 -0.98 10.42
C THR A 103 13.32 -2.23 10.70
N ILE A 104 13.81 -2.88 9.64
CA ILE A 104 14.71 -4.03 9.70
C ILE A 104 15.88 -3.76 8.75
N SER A 105 17.11 -3.78 9.28
CA SER A 105 18.34 -3.61 8.52
C SER A 105 19.43 -4.48 9.13
N GLU A 106 20.40 -4.95 8.34
CA GLU A 106 21.59 -5.63 8.89
C GLU A 106 22.43 -4.65 9.72
N ASN A 107 22.41 -3.37 9.38
CA ASN A 107 23.01 -2.32 10.18
C ASN A 107 21.95 -1.65 11.06
N ASN A 108 21.80 -2.15 12.29
CA ASN A 108 20.83 -1.63 13.26
C ASN A 108 20.90 -0.11 13.44
N LYS A 109 22.11 0.48 13.44
CA LYS A 109 22.26 1.95 13.57
C LYS A 109 21.65 2.68 12.38
N MET A 110 21.81 2.16 11.17
CA MET A 110 21.18 2.74 9.98
C MET A 110 19.67 2.54 9.98
N GLY A 111 19.18 1.38 10.43
CA GLY A 111 17.76 1.12 10.63
C GLY A 111 17.11 2.15 11.56
N GLU A 112 17.69 2.35 12.75
CA GLU A 112 17.21 3.33 13.74
C GLU A 112 17.25 4.77 13.20
N LEU A 113 18.33 5.18 12.53
CA LEU A 113 18.41 6.50 11.90
C LEU A 113 17.32 6.70 10.82
N MET A 114 17.03 5.66 10.03
CA MET A 114 15.96 5.69 9.03
C MET A 114 14.59 5.79 9.69
N LYS A 115 14.35 5.01 10.76
CA LYS A 115 13.11 5.05 11.54
C LYS A 115 12.83 6.44 12.10
N GLU A 116 13.80 7.06 12.76
CA GLU A 116 13.65 8.43 13.30
C GLU A 116 13.42 9.47 12.21
N LYS A 117 14.11 9.35 11.08
CA LYS A 117 13.89 10.21 9.91
C LYS A 117 12.45 10.11 9.41
N ILE A 118 11.94 8.89 9.26
CA ILE A 118 10.58 8.64 8.78
C ILE A 118 9.55 9.19 9.77
N LYS A 119 9.69 8.91 11.07
CA LYS A 119 8.80 9.45 12.11
C LYS A 119 8.78 10.97 12.11
N THR A 120 9.95 11.60 12.02
CA THR A 120 10.06 13.06 11.92
C THR A 120 9.30 13.59 10.70
N ARG A 121 9.41 12.90 9.55
CA ARG A 121 8.71 13.31 8.33
C ARG A 121 7.20 13.14 8.43
N ILE A 122 6.73 12.04 9.02
CA ILE A 122 5.29 11.80 9.25
C ILE A 122 4.73 12.89 10.15
N ASN A 123 5.36 13.17 11.30
CA ASN A 123 4.92 14.22 12.22
C ASN A 123 4.84 15.58 11.55
N GLY A 124 5.84 15.92 10.72
CA GLY A 124 5.81 17.14 9.91
C GLY A 124 4.63 17.17 8.93
N ALA A 125 4.40 16.07 8.19
CA ALA A 125 3.31 15.98 7.22
C ALA A 125 1.92 16.08 7.89
N LEU A 126 1.71 15.41 9.03
CA LEU A 126 0.46 15.50 9.80
C LEU A 126 0.22 16.92 10.31
N ASN A 127 1.27 17.55 10.88
CA ASN A 127 1.19 18.92 11.38
C ASN A 127 0.91 19.95 10.27
N ASP A 128 1.56 19.82 9.11
CA ASP A 128 1.35 20.69 7.94
C ASP A 128 -0.10 20.62 7.44
N LYS A 129 -0.76 19.48 7.63
CA LYS A 129 -2.16 19.23 7.28
C LYS A 129 -3.13 19.48 8.43
N LYS A 130 -2.64 19.93 9.60
CA LYS A 130 -3.44 20.14 10.82
C LYS A 130 -4.19 18.87 11.27
N VAL A 131 -3.65 17.69 10.95
CA VAL A 131 -4.17 16.42 11.44
C VAL A 131 -3.64 16.21 12.86
N HIS A 132 -4.52 15.87 13.79
CA HIS A 132 -4.14 15.45 15.14
C HIS A 132 -3.57 14.02 15.07
N GLY A 133 -2.26 13.88 15.22
CA GLY A 133 -1.62 12.57 15.22
C GLY A 133 -0.11 12.62 15.37
N HIS A 134 0.49 11.46 15.55
CA HIS A 134 1.94 11.28 15.64
C HIS A 134 2.39 9.94 15.08
N ALA A 135 3.69 9.86 14.81
CA ALA A 135 4.37 8.64 14.47
C ALA A 135 5.07 8.04 15.70
N GLU A 136 4.95 6.73 15.86
CA GLU A 136 5.58 5.97 16.93
C GLU A 136 6.26 4.70 16.41
N ASP A 137 7.08 4.09 17.26
CA ASP A 137 7.67 2.80 16.95
C ASP A 137 6.57 1.74 17.00
N LYS A 138 6.53 0.87 15.97
CA LYS A 138 5.64 -0.28 16.00
C LYS A 138 5.99 -1.14 17.22
N PRO A 139 5.07 -1.33 18.18
CA PRO A 139 5.41 -2.02 19.41
C PRO A 139 5.56 -3.53 19.14
N ASP A 140 6.38 -4.21 19.94
CA ASP A 140 6.61 -5.66 19.82
C ASP A 140 5.32 -6.48 20.00
N ASN A 141 4.34 -5.94 20.72
CA ASN A 141 3.00 -6.52 20.88
C ASN A 141 2.05 -6.22 19.70
N GLY A 142 2.52 -5.53 18.65
CA GLY A 142 1.79 -5.30 17.41
C GLY A 142 1.64 -6.55 16.54
N TYR A 143 2.08 -7.70 17.04
CA TYR A 143 1.91 -9.02 16.43
C TYR A 143 1.02 -9.90 17.31
N GLN A 144 0.32 -10.87 16.70
CA GLN A 144 -0.47 -11.83 17.47
C GLN A 144 0.42 -12.59 18.49
N PRO A 145 -0.07 -12.91 19.70
CA PRO A 145 0.72 -13.59 20.72
C PRO A 145 1.37 -14.91 20.24
N SER A 146 0.67 -15.68 19.40
CA SER A 146 1.19 -16.90 18.78
C SER A 146 2.41 -16.63 17.89
N PHE A 147 2.39 -15.53 17.14
CA PHE A 147 3.48 -15.12 16.25
C PHE A 147 4.72 -14.68 17.04
N ILE A 148 4.52 -13.96 18.16
CA ILE A 148 5.60 -13.59 19.07
C ILE A 148 6.25 -14.84 19.69
N LEU A 149 5.43 -15.82 20.08
CA LEU A 149 5.94 -17.10 20.61
C LEU A 149 6.74 -17.86 19.56
N GLU A 150 6.27 -17.91 18.32
CA GLU A 150 7.00 -18.54 17.21
C GLU A 150 8.36 -17.87 16.97
N ALA A 151 8.41 -16.53 16.91
CA ALA A 151 9.66 -15.79 16.76
C ALA A 151 10.66 -16.12 17.88
N ARG A 152 10.18 -16.22 19.11
CA ARG A 152 10.99 -16.62 20.28
C ARG A 152 11.48 -18.07 20.17
N LEU A 153 10.65 -19.00 19.69
CA LEU A 153 11.06 -20.40 19.48
C LEU A 153 12.22 -20.51 18.48
N HIS A 154 12.24 -19.62 17.48
CA HIS A 154 13.33 -19.53 16.50
C HIS A 154 14.49 -18.62 16.93
N ASN A 155 14.45 -18.02 18.13
CA ASN A 155 15.45 -17.06 18.63
C ASN A 155 15.65 -15.82 17.73
N VAL A 156 14.58 -15.34 17.10
CA VAL A 156 14.60 -14.15 16.22
C VAL A 156 13.59 -13.10 16.68
N SER A 157 13.72 -11.87 16.19
CA SER A 157 12.71 -10.84 16.45
C SER A 157 11.43 -11.13 15.63
N PRO A 158 10.24 -10.69 16.09
CA PRO A 158 9.01 -10.80 15.33
C PRO A 158 9.12 -10.18 13.93
N GLY A 159 9.76 -9.01 13.81
CA GLY A 159 10.00 -8.37 12.51
C GLY A 159 10.85 -9.25 11.58
N TYR A 160 11.92 -9.86 12.07
CA TYR A 160 12.75 -10.75 11.26
C TYR A 160 11.97 -12.01 10.82
N LEU A 161 11.21 -12.63 11.72
CA LEU A 161 10.35 -13.76 11.36
C LEU A 161 9.31 -13.36 10.29
N PHE A 162 8.73 -12.17 10.40
CA PHE A 162 7.81 -11.63 9.40
C PHE A 162 8.47 -11.53 8.03
N LEU A 163 9.68 -10.97 7.96
CA LEU A 163 10.45 -10.86 6.73
C LEU A 163 10.81 -12.24 6.15
N ALA A 164 11.26 -13.18 6.97
CA ALA A 164 11.61 -14.53 6.54
C ALA A 164 10.39 -15.30 6.00
N LYS A 165 9.26 -15.28 6.72
CA LYS A 165 8.01 -15.89 6.24
C LYS A 165 7.49 -15.27 4.96
N LYS A 166 7.70 -13.96 4.78
CA LYS A 166 7.36 -13.28 3.53
C LYS A 166 8.23 -13.77 2.37
N ALA A 167 9.54 -13.91 2.57
CA ALA A 167 10.43 -14.49 1.58
C ALA A 167 9.97 -15.90 1.18
N VAL A 168 9.64 -16.76 2.16
CA VAL A 168 9.06 -18.10 1.93
C VAL A 168 7.72 -18.05 1.18
N TYR A 169 6.88 -17.06 1.49
CA TYR A 169 5.59 -16.93 0.81
C TYR A 169 5.77 -16.60 -0.68
N VAL A 170 6.72 -15.72 -1.01
CA VAL A 170 6.95 -15.30 -2.40
C VAL A 170 7.88 -16.24 -3.18
N ASP A 171 8.76 -16.95 -2.48
CA ASP A 171 9.62 -17.99 -3.03
C ASP A 171 9.20 -19.36 -2.51
N GLY A 172 8.36 -20.04 -3.30
CA GLY A 172 7.82 -21.34 -2.94
C GLY A 172 8.84 -22.47 -2.86
N GLU A 173 10.12 -22.24 -3.22
CA GLU A 173 11.21 -23.21 -3.04
C GLU A 173 11.93 -23.02 -1.70
N LEU A 174 11.84 -21.83 -1.10
CA LEU A 174 12.52 -21.50 0.15
C LEU A 174 11.74 -22.08 1.35
N THR A 175 12.41 -22.90 2.17
CA THR A 175 11.83 -23.35 3.45
C THR A 175 12.01 -22.29 4.53
N LEU A 176 11.18 -22.33 5.57
CA LEU A 176 11.32 -21.40 6.70
C LEU A 176 12.65 -21.57 7.43
N GLU A 177 13.12 -22.81 7.58
CA GLU A 177 14.40 -23.10 8.22
C GLU A 177 15.56 -22.46 7.44
N ALA A 178 15.56 -22.62 6.11
CA ALA A 178 16.57 -22.00 5.25
C ALA A 178 16.47 -20.47 5.30
N ALA A 179 15.26 -19.91 5.24
CA ALA A 179 15.05 -18.46 5.31
C ALA A 179 15.56 -17.85 6.62
N LEU A 180 15.39 -18.55 7.75
CA LEU A 180 15.84 -18.06 9.05
C LEU A 180 17.37 -18.00 9.17
N GLU A 181 18.11 -18.79 8.36
CA GLU A 181 19.58 -18.76 8.29
C GLU A 181 20.14 -17.69 7.34
N MET A 182 19.30 -17.06 6.51
CA MET A 182 19.71 -16.02 5.57
C MET A 182 20.02 -14.70 6.29
N ASN A 183 20.72 -13.79 5.62
CA ASN A 183 20.83 -12.42 6.11
C ASN A 183 19.61 -11.59 5.64
N VAL A 184 19.43 -10.41 6.22
CA VAL A 184 18.28 -9.53 5.91
C VAL A 184 18.31 -9.09 4.44
N SER A 185 19.48 -8.81 3.87
CA SER A 185 19.60 -8.33 2.49
C SER A 185 19.25 -9.40 1.44
N ASP A 186 19.53 -10.67 1.71
CA ASP A 186 19.14 -11.79 0.86
C ASP A 186 17.62 -11.98 0.90
N LEU A 187 17.00 -11.92 2.09
CA LEU A 187 15.53 -11.96 2.23
C LEU A 187 14.87 -10.79 1.49
N GLN A 188 15.39 -9.57 1.66
CA GLN A 188 14.94 -8.37 0.94
C GLN A 188 15.07 -8.54 -0.59
N THR A 189 16.16 -9.16 -1.05
CA THR A 189 16.37 -9.43 -2.48
C THR A 189 15.30 -10.36 -3.04
N ILE A 190 15.03 -11.49 -2.37
CA ILE A 190 14.00 -12.46 -2.76
C ILE A 190 12.63 -11.78 -2.86
N ILE A 191 12.27 -11.00 -1.85
CA ILE A 191 10.98 -10.27 -1.80
C ILE A 191 10.86 -9.29 -2.97
N ARG A 192 11.88 -8.48 -3.18
CA ARG A 192 11.90 -7.45 -4.22
C ARG A 192 11.82 -8.05 -5.63
N GLU A 193 12.57 -9.12 -5.90
CA GLU A 193 12.58 -9.79 -7.20
C GLU A 193 11.22 -10.43 -7.51
N ALA A 194 10.60 -11.10 -6.53
CA ALA A 194 9.27 -11.65 -6.69
C ALA A 194 8.20 -10.57 -6.92
N PHE A 195 8.34 -9.40 -6.32
CA PHE A 195 7.42 -8.29 -6.50
C PHE A 195 7.53 -7.63 -7.87
N VAL A 196 8.73 -7.49 -8.43
CA VAL A 196 8.86 -6.93 -9.78
C VAL A 196 8.10 -7.78 -10.80
N ALA A 197 8.17 -9.11 -10.69
CA ALA A 197 7.38 -10.01 -11.52
C ALA A 197 5.87 -9.86 -11.31
N GLN A 198 5.42 -9.64 -10.06
CA GLN A 198 4.02 -9.40 -9.75
C GLN A 198 3.52 -8.06 -10.29
N LYS A 199 4.36 -7.01 -10.23
CA LYS A 199 3.99 -5.64 -10.63
C LYS A 199 3.53 -5.57 -12.08
N GLU A 200 4.17 -6.32 -12.98
CA GLU A 200 3.74 -6.41 -14.38
C GLU A 200 2.36 -7.07 -14.50
N VAL A 201 2.13 -8.15 -13.77
CA VAL A 201 0.87 -8.93 -13.82
C VAL A 201 -0.32 -8.14 -13.28
N ILE A 202 -0.11 -7.33 -12.25
CA ILE A 202 -1.19 -6.53 -11.64
C ILE A 202 -1.38 -5.16 -12.32
N SER A 203 -0.56 -4.81 -13.31
CA SER A 203 -0.61 -3.49 -13.94
C SER A 203 -1.92 -3.24 -14.70
N ASP A 204 -2.43 -4.26 -15.40
CA ASP A 204 -3.71 -4.20 -16.11
C ASP A 204 -4.88 -3.98 -15.13
N ALA A 205 -4.92 -4.76 -14.03
CA ALA A 205 -5.96 -4.61 -13.00
C ALA A 205 -5.93 -3.20 -12.36
N ARG A 206 -4.71 -2.67 -12.14
CA ARG A 206 -4.51 -1.30 -11.65
C ARG A 206 -5.05 -0.26 -12.64
N GLU A 207 -4.78 -0.42 -13.93
CA GLU A 207 -5.28 0.51 -14.96
C GLU A 207 -6.81 0.51 -15.04
N VAL A 208 -7.42 -0.67 -14.98
CA VAL A 208 -8.90 -0.83 -14.92
C VAL A 208 -9.46 -0.09 -13.70
N PHE A 209 -8.89 -0.30 -12.52
CA PHE A 209 -9.31 0.38 -11.29
C PHE A 209 -9.20 1.91 -11.39
N LEU A 210 -8.05 2.42 -11.86
CA LEU A 210 -7.82 3.87 -11.99
C LEU A 210 -8.79 4.50 -12.99
N THR A 211 -9.10 3.79 -14.08
CA THR A 211 -10.08 4.24 -15.07
C THR A 211 -11.48 4.33 -14.48
N ALA A 212 -11.94 3.26 -13.82
CA ALA A 212 -13.25 3.22 -13.17
C ALA A 212 -13.38 4.30 -12.07
N LYS A 213 -12.33 4.49 -11.25
CA LYS A 213 -12.28 5.56 -10.24
C LYS A 213 -12.41 6.95 -10.91
N ALA A 214 -11.68 7.18 -12.00
CA ALA A 214 -11.71 8.46 -12.70
C ALA A 214 -13.09 8.75 -13.32
N GLU A 215 -13.74 7.75 -13.91
CA GLU A 215 -15.10 7.85 -14.45
C GLU A 215 -16.13 8.19 -13.36
N LEU A 216 -16.03 7.53 -12.20
CA LEU A 216 -16.89 7.82 -11.06
C LEU A 216 -16.71 9.28 -10.58
N ILE A 217 -15.45 9.71 -10.41
CA ILE A 217 -15.15 11.10 -10.00
C ILE A 217 -15.71 12.09 -11.02
N ASN A 218 -15.53 11.84 -12.32
CA ASN A 218 -16.04 12.74 -13.36
C ASN A 218 -17.58 12.82 -13.37
N THR A 219 -18.27 11.78 -12.92
CA THR A 219 -19.73 11.74 -12.81
C THR A 219 -20.24 12.57 -11.63
N TYR A 220 -19.59 12.46 -10.47
CA TYR A 220 -20.05 13.09 -9.24
C TYR A 220 -19.50 14.50 -9.01
N LYS A 221 -18.28 14.80 -9.46
CA LYS A 221 -17.61 16.10 -9.22
C LYS A 221 -18.46 17.32 -9.60
N PRO A 222 -19.09 17.40 -10.79
CA PRO A 222 -19.90 18.55 -11.15
C PRO A 222 -21.14 18.72 -10.25
N GLN A 223 -21.66 17.63 -9.70
CA GLN A 223 -22.82 17.65 -8.80
C GLN A 223 -22.42 18.20 -7.42
N PHE A 224 -21.27 17.76 -6.88
CA PHE A 224 -20.71 18.32 -5.65
C PHE A 224 -20.43 19.82 -5.80
N GLU A 225 -19.77 20.24 -6.88
CA GLU A 225 -19.48 21.67 -7.12
C GLU A 225 -20.77 22.51 -7.21
N ALA A 226 -21.84 21.96 -7.79
CA ALA A 226 -23.15 22.62 -7.86
C ALA A 226 -23.82 22.76 -6.48
N PHE A 227 -23.73 21.75 -5.62
CA PHE A 227 -24.22 21.81 -4.24
C PHE A 227 -23.39 22.77 -3.39
N GLU A 228 -22.06 22.72 -3.47
CA GLU A 228 -21.15 23.64 -2.77
C GLU A 228 -21.45 25.10 -3.12
N THR A 229 -21.72 25.38 -4.40
CA THR A 229 -22.13 26.71 -4.87
C THR A 229 -23.46 27.15 -4.24
N GLN A 230 -24.48 26.27 -4.24
CA GLN A 230 -25.78 26.57 -3.64
C GLN A 230 -25.68 26.81 -2.13
N ILE A 231 -24.88 26.01 -1.42
CA ILE A 231 -24.63 26.15 0.02
C ILE A 231 -23.95 27.50 0.31
N ALA A 232 -22.95 27.87 -0.49
CA ALA A 232 -22.25 29.15 -0.33
C ALA A 232 -23.19 30.34 -0.61
N ASP A 233 -23.99 30.29 -1.67
CA ASP A 233 -24.94 31.34 -2.04
C ASP A 233 -26.04 31.53 -0.98
N LEU A 234 -26.61 30.43 -0.47
CA LEU A 234 -27.62 30.47 0.60
C LEU A 234 -27.02 31.02 1.90
N THR A 235 -25.81 30.60 2.25
CA THR A 235 -25.11 31.10 3.44
C THR A 235 -24.87 32.61 3.34
N ALA A 236 -24.43 33.10 2.19
CA ALA A 236 -24.24 34.53 1.96
C ALA A 236 -25.56 35.33 2.03
N GLN A 237 -26.67 34.76 1.55
CA GLN A 237 -28.00 35.38 1.65
C GLN A 237 -28.50 35.44 3.10
N ILE A 238 -28.28 34.37 3.89
CA ILE A 238 -28.62 34.32 5.32
C ILE A 238 -27.84 35.38 6.11
N GLU A 239 -26.55 35.56 5.81
CA GLU A 239 -25.72 36.59 6.45
C GLU A 239 -26.12 38.02 6.07
N ALA A 240 -26.70 38.21 4.87
CA ALA A 240 -27.06 39.52 4.34
C ALA A 240 -28.47 39.99 4.74
N THR A 241 -29.39 39.08 5.08
CA THR A 241 -30.77 39.48 5.40
C THR A 241 -30.95 39.85 6.87
N GLU A 242 -31.69 40.93 7.13
CA GLU A 242 -32.09 41.37 8.47
C GLU A 242 -33.52 40.92 8.83
N ASP A 243 -34.27 40.36 7.87
CA ASP A 243 -35.63 39.85 8.10
C ASP A 243 -35.58 38.43 8.67
N GLU A 244 -35.99 38.28 9.93
CA GLU A 244 -36.01 37.00 10.65
C GLU A 244 -36.88 35.93 9.98
N THR A 245 -37.96 36.31 9.28
CA THR A 245 -38.83 35.35 8.58
C THR A 245 -38.17 34.85 7.30
N GLU A 246 -37.58 35.77 6.52
CA GLU A 246 -36.82 35.40 5.33
C GLU A 246 -35.60 34.54 5.68
N LYS A 247 -34.89 34.93 6.74
CA LYS A 247 -33.76 34.17 7.28
C LYS A 247 -34.15 32.73 7.63
N ALA A 248 -35.24 32.53 8.37
CA ALA A 248 -35.72 31.20 8.72
C ALA A 248 -36.07 30.33 7.49
N ASN A 249 -36.59 30.94 6.42
CA ASN A 249 -36.88 30.23 5.16
C ASN A 249 -35.60 29.86 4.39
N LEU A 250 -34.61 30.74 4.37
CA LEU A 250 -33.30 30.46 3.77
C LEU A 250 -32.55 29.38 4.54
N GLU A 251 -32.58 29.41 5.88
CA GLU A 251 -32.00 28.38 6.74
C GLU A 251 -32.68 27.02 6.51
N ALA A 252 -34.01 26.98 6.38
CA ALA A 252 -34.72 25.76 6.04
C ALA A 252 -34.34 25.22 4.65
N SER A 253 -34.13 26.12 3.67
CA SER A 253 -33.69 25.74 2.32
C SER A 253 -32.26 25.21 2.33
N LEU A 254 -31.36 25.87 3.07
CA LEU A 254 -29.97 25.42 3.26
C LEU A 254 -29.92 24.03 3.91
N ALA A 255 -30.74 23.78 4.93
CA ALA A 255 -30.80 22.47 5.57
C ALA A 255 -31.17 21.35 4.60
N ILE A 256 -32.10 21.59 3.67
CA ILE A 256 -32.47 20.63 2.62
C ILE A 256 -31.30 20.39 1.66
N VAL A 257 -30.65 21.45 1.17
CA VAL A 257 -29.51 21.34 0.24
C VAL A 257 -28.34 20.59 0.88
N VAL A 258 -28.09 20.80 2.17
CA VAL A 258 -27.05 20.08 2.92
C VAL A 258 -27.40 18.59 3.08
N ASP A 259 -28.67 18.24 3.35
CA ASP A 259 -29.13 16.84 3.44
C ASP A 259 -29.00 16.11 2.09
N ASP A 260 -29.37 16.78 0.99
CA ASP A 260 -29.21 16.26 -0.37
C ASP A 260 -27.72 16.07 -0.72
N TYR A 261 -26.85 17.02 -0.33
CA TYR A 261 -25.40 16.93 -0.51
C TYR A 261 -24.79 15.73 0.23
N GLU A 262 -25.16 15.51 1.49
CA GLU A 262 -24.70 14.36 2.26
C GLU A 262 -25.23 13.04 1.71
N THR A 263 -26.46 13.03 1.18
CA THR A 263 -27.02 11.86 0.48
C THR A 263 -26.17 11.52 -0.76
N LEU A 264 -25.88 12.50 -1.61
CA LEU A 264 -25.02 12.31 -2.79
C LEU A 264 -23.61 11.84 -2.40
N ARG A 265 -23.07 12.38 -1.31
CA ARG A 265 -21.76 11.99 -0.77
C ARG A 265 -21.75 10.52 -0.35
N LEU A 266 -22.82 10.04 0.28
CA LEU A 266 -22.96 8.65 0.69
C LEU A 266 -23.09 7.70 -0.50
N GLU A 267 -23.82 8.11 -1.55
CA GLU A 267 -23.92 7.36 -2.81
C GLU A 267 -22.55 7.22 -3.47
N PHE A 268 -21.83 8.34 -3.67
CA PHE A 268 -20.47 8.33 -4.22
C PHE A 268 -19.54 7.42 -3.42
N LYS A 269 -19.57 7.51 -2.09
CA LYS A 269 -18.76 6.67 -1.21
C LYS A 269 -19.07 5.18 -1.39
N THR A 270 -20.35 4.84 -1.52
CA THR A 270 -20.81 3.46 -1.70
C THR A 270 -20.34 2.89 -3.04
N GLU A 271 -20.50 3.65 -4.13
CA GLU A 271 -20.04 3.22 -5.45
C GLU A 271 -18.52 3.10 -5.53
N LEU A 272 -17.79 4.04 -4.91
CA LEU A 272 -16.33 3.98 -4.83
C LEU A 272 -15.87 2.72 -4.08
N GLU A 273 -16.57 2.33 -3.01
CA GLU A 273 -16.24 1.13 -2.25
C GLU A 273 -16.41 -0.14 -3.08
N VAL A 274 -17.49 -0.23 -3.88
CA VAL A 274 -17.69 -1.35 -4.80
C VAL A 274 -16.54 -1.48 -5.81
N ILE A 275 -16.03 -0.36 -6.34
CA ILE A 275 -14.89 -0.35 -7.26
C ILE A 275 -13.61 -0.80 -6.55
N LYS A 276 -13.37 -0.35 -5.31
CA LYS A 276 -12.22 -0.79 -4.51
C LYS A 276 -12.27 -2.28 -4.20
N ASP A 277 -13.41 -2.79 -3.77
CA ASP A 277 -13.60 -4.21 -3.43
C ASP A 277 -13.33 -5.10 -4.64
N ALA A 278 -13.87 -4.75 -5.81
CA ALA A 278 -13.62 -5.48 -7.05
C ALA A 278 -12.12 -5.47 -7.42
N PHE A 279 -11.44 -4.36 -7.22
CA PHE A 279 -10.00 -4.26 -7.47
C PHE A 279 -9.19 -5.11 -6.48
N VAL A 280 -9.50 -5.05 -5.19
CA VAL A 280 -8.84 -5.86 -4.16
C VAL A 280 -9.04 -7.35 -4.43
N GLU A 281 -10.25 -7.78 -4.78
CA GLU A 281 -10.57 -9.17 -5.12
C GLU A 281 -9.75 -9.65 -6.33
N GLU A 282 -9.67 -8.84 -7.39
CA GLU A 282 -8.86 -9.18 -8.57
C GLU A 282 -7.37 -9.31 -8.22
N ILE A 283 -6.83 -8.40 -7.39
CA ILE A 283 -5.43 -8.47 -6.94
C ILE A 283 -5.16 -9.73 -6.12
N ILE A 284 -6.10 -10.14 -5.25
CA ILE A 284 -5.99 -11.38 -4.47
C ILE A 284 -5.97 -12.59 -5.43
N ASN A 285 -6.90 -12.64 -6.38
CA ASN A 285 -6.98 -13.72 -7.36
C ASN A 285 -5.71 -13.83 -8.21
N LEU A 286 -5.15 -12.70 -8.67
CA LEU A 286 -3.89 -12.67 -9.42
C LEU A 286 -2.70 -13.15 -8.58
N LYS A 287 -2.61 -12.74 -7.31
CA LYS A 287 -1.55 -13.18 -6.39
C LYS A 287 -1.63 -14.70 -6.13
N ASP A 288 -2.83 -15.23 -5.91
CA ASP A 288 -3.04 -16.66 -5.69
C ASP A 288 -2.76 -17.48 -6.96
N ALA A 289 -3.15 -16.99 -8.14
CA ALA A 289 -2.81 -17.63 -9.41
C ALA A 289 -1.29 -17.68 -9.62
N LEU A 290 -0.57 -16.60 -9.31
CA LEU A 290 0.89 -16.57 -9.38
C LEU A 290 1.54 -17.55 -8.39
N LYS A 291 1.02 -17.62 -7.16
CA LYS A 291 1.48 -18.57 -6.15
C LYS A 291 1.28 -20.02 -6.61
N LEU A 292 0.10 -20.34 -7.15
CA LEU A 292 -0.21 -21.66 -7.69
C LEU A 292 0.65 -22.00 -8.91
N PHE A 293 0.91 -21.04 -9.79
CA PHE A 293 1.81 -21.23 -10.93
C PHE A 293 3.22 -21.61 -10.48
N ARG A 294 3.77 -20.91 -9.49
CA ARG A 294 5.08 -21.22 -8.89
C ARG A 294 5.08 -22.60 -8.24
N PHE A 295 4.02 -22.97 -7.52
CA PHE A 295 3.90 -24.27 -6.88
C PHE A 295 3.65 -25.43 -7.87
N GLY A 296 2.96 -25.19 -8.98
CA GLY A 296 2.69 -26.18 -10.02
C GLY A 296 3.94 -26.60 -10.80
N PHE A 297 4.93 -25.70 -10.94
CA PHE A 297 6.23 -26.03 -11.53
C PHE A 297 6.99 -27.10 -10.71
N ARG A 298 6.77 -27.12 -9.38
CA ARG A 298 7.30 -28.11 -8.43
C ARG A 298 6.95 -29.55 -8.79
N PHE A 299 5.74 -29.82 -9.28
CA PHE A 299 5.30 -31.18 -9.62
C PHE A 299 5.78 -31.65 -11.00
N LYS A 300 5.96 -30.73 -11.96
CA LYS A 300 6.45 -31.08 -13.31
C LYS A 300 7.95 -31.35 -13.37
N HIS A 301 8.76 -30.76 -12.49
CA HIS A 301 10.22 -30.95 -12.48
C HIS A 301 10.73 -31.79 -11.29
N GLY A 302 9.88 -32.12 -10.31
CA GLY A 302 10.23 -32.98 -9.17
C GLY A 302 9.98 -34.48 -9.35
N SER A 303 9.64 -34.95 -10.56
CA SER A 303 9.35 -36.37 -10.84
C SER A 303 10.34 -37.00 -11.83
N SER A 304 11.60 -37.07 -11.42
CA SER A 304 12.55 -38.05 -11.97
C SER A 304 13.44 -38.59 -10.85
N VAL A 305 12.82 -39.16 -9.83
CA VAL A 305 13.47 -40.19 -9.00
C VAL A 305 13.10 -41.52 -9.65
N GLU A 306 13.92 -41.96 -10.62
CA GLU A 306 13.90 -43.34 -11.07
C GLU A 306 14.24 -44.23 -9.86
N PHE A 307 13.24 -44.94 -9.37
CA PHE A 307 13.42 -46.09 -8.50
C PHE A 307 14.16 -47.16 -9.31
N ASN A 308 15.48 -47.18 -9.24
CA ASN A 308 16.25 -48.33 -9.67
C ASN A 308 16.42 -49.28 -8.48
N ARG A 309 15.58 -50.32 -8.44
CA ARG A 309 15.78 -51.50 -7.58
C ARG A 309 16.85 -52.38 -8.20
N PRO A 310 17.68 -53.04 -7.38
CA PRO A 310 17.38 -54.45 -7.11
C PRO A 310 16.89 -54.71 -5.69
#